data_AF-A0A9E6JW69-F1
#
_entry.id   AF-A0A9E6JW69-F1
#
_cell.length_a   1.000
_cell.length_b   1.000
_cell.length_c   1.000
_cell.angle_alpha   90.00
_cell.angle_beta   90.00
_cell.angle_gamma   90.00
#
_symmetry.space_group_name_H-M   'P 1'
#
loop_
_entity.id
_entity.type
_entity.pdbx_description
1 polymer ?
#
loop_
_entity_poly.entity_id
_entity_poly.type
_entity_poly.pdbx_seq_one_letter_code
_entity_poly.pdbx_strand_id
1 'polypeptide(L)'
;DSLKVAFKTKKGRTVYDGGGIEPDIYIEPYLYSNITISLITKYLIFDFATKFRSQHPSIASAKTFTITDDIFNEFLSFILDKDYDYSTKSEQSLEELKEITEKEKYYNDIKVEYDALKSKMMHNKKADIEKFKEEIKSQLREEIVSRYYYQKGRLEVSFYNDQEVKKALEIFNDSATYKGILDGSITLNKEKKASDDSHKP
;
A
#
# COMPACT_ATOMS: atom_id res chain seq x y z
N ASP A 1 17.56 -17.57 -24.51
CA ASP A 1 17.96 -16.55 -25.48
C ASP A 1 16.71 -15.88 -26.03
N SER A 2 16.28 -14.78 -25.42
CA SER A 2 15.05 -14.05 -25.82
C SER A 2 15.44 -12.91 -26.75
N LEU A 3 15.44 -13.20 -28.06
CA LEU A 3 15.62 -12.23 -29.14
C LEU A 3 14.46 -11.21 -29.13
N LYS A 4 14.53 -10.19 -28.27
CA LYS A 4 13.65 -9.03 -28.35
C LYS A 4 14.00 -8.20 -29.58
N VAL A 5 13.02 -7.92 -30.43
CA VAL A 5 13.15 -7.09 -31.63
C VAL A 5 12.92 -5.62 -31.26
N ALA A 6 13.81 -4.75 -31.75
CA ALA A 6 13.72 -3.31 -31.52
C ALA A 6 12.87 -2.63 -32.61
N PHE A 7 11.96 -1.77 -32.17
CA PHE A 7 11.10 -0.91 -32.99
C PHE A 7 11.35 0.56 -32.67
N LYS A 8 10.80 1.45 -33.51
CA LYS A 8 10.91 2.89 -33.37
C LYS A 8 9.53 3.54 -33.32
N THR A 9 9.31 4.41 -32.34
CA THR A 9 8.12 5.27 -32.32
C THR A 9 8.21 6.34 -33.42
N LYS A 10 7.11 7.06 -33.67
CA LYS A 10 7.07 8.18 -34.64
C LYS A 10 8.16 9.24 -34.38
N LYS A 11 8.61 9.41 -33.14
CA LYS A 11 9.65 10.37 -32.75
C LYS A 11 11.05 9.75 -32.57
N GLY A 12 11.25 8.49 -32.96
CA GLY A 12 12.59 7.87 -32.98
C GLY A 12 13.03 7.18 -31.68
N ARG A 13 12.22 7.24 -30.61
CA ARG A 13 12.43 6.44 -29.39
C ARG A 13 12.43 4.95 -29.72
N THR A 14 13.44 4.22 -29.24
CA THR A 14 13.52 2.76 -29.34
C THR A 14 12.57 2.13 -28.34
N VAL A 15 11.78 1.17 -28.79
CA VAL A 15 10.96 0.30 -27.93
C VAL A 15 11.23 -1.15 -28.33
N TYR A 16 11.06 -2.09 -27.40
CA TYR A 16 11.32 -3.51 -27.65
C TYR A 16 10.01 -4.27 -27.65
N ASP A 17 9.87 -5.28 -28.51
CA ASP A 17 8.78 -6.25 -28.37
C ASP A 17 9.05 -7.24 -27.21
N GLY A 18 7.98 -7.93 -26.80
CA GLY A 18 8.06 -8.96 -25.77
C GLY A 18 8.30 -8.41 -24.34
N GLY A 19 7.32 -8.59 -23.46
CA GLY A 19 7.43 -8.24 -22.03
C GLY A 19 6.32 -7.37 -21.46
N GLY A 20 5.30 -7.01 -22.27
CA GLY A 20 4.20 -6.14 -21.86
C GLY A 20 4.53 -4.65 -22.06
N ILE A 21 3.77 -3.78 -21.40
CA ILE A 21 4.01 -2.33 -21.40
C ILE A 21 5.03 -2.03 -20.29
N GLU A 22 6.29 -1.80 -20.66
CA GLU A 22 7.31 -1.31 -19.73
C GLU A 22 7.13 0.19 -19.51
N PRO A 23 7.01 0.68 -18.28
CA PRO A 23 6.75 2.08 -18.03
C PRO A 23 8.01 2.94 -18.21
N ASP A 24 7.85 4.09 -18.84
CA ASP A 24 8.92 5.10 -18.96
C ASP A 24 9.35 5.66 -17.59
N ILE A 25 8.44 5.62 -16.60
CA ILE A 25 8.66 6.03 -15.20
C ILE A 25 8.14 4.92 -14.31
N TYR A 26 9.03 4.27 -13.57
CA TYR A 26 8.66 3.24 -12.63
C TYR A 26 8.27 3.90 -11.32
N ILE A 27 7.05 3.63 -10.88
CA ILE A 27 6.54 4.05 -9.59
C ILE A 27 6.41 2.79 -8.78
N GLU A 28 7.05 2.78 -7.61
CA GLU A 28 6.98 1.65 -6.70
C GLU A 28 5.53 1.47 -6.24
N PRO A 29 4.96 0.25 -6.33
CA PRO A 29 3.60 0.01 -5.89
C PRO A 29 3.44 0.37 -4.41
N TYR A 30 2.38 1.10 -4.09
CA TYR A 30 2.06 1.38 -2.70
C TYR A 30 1.53 0.12 -2.02
N LEU A 31 2.22 -0.35 -0.98
CA LEU A 31 1.80 -1.49 -0.17
C LEU A 31 1.23 -1.00 1.15
N TYR A 32 -0.02 -1.39 1.43
CA TYR A 32 -0.65 -1.12 2.71
C TYR A 32 0.06 -1.86 3.85
N SER A 33 0.09 -1.25 5.02
CA SER A 33 0.55 -1.89 6.24
C SER A 33 -0.30 -3.11 6.60
N ASN A 34 0.29 -4.09 7.30
CA ASN A 34 -0.42 -5.29 7.71
C ASN A 34 -1.64 -4.99 8.61
N ILE A 35 -1.57 -3.93 9.44
CA ILE A 35 -2.71 -3.48 10.24
C ILE A 35 -3.86 -2.99 9.35
N THR A 36 -3.59 -2.16 8.34
CA THR A 36 -4.62 -1.69 7.40
C THR A 36 -5.21 -2.85 6.62
N ILE A 37 -4.37 -3.78 6.13
CA ILE A 37 -4.83 -4.99 5.45
C ILE A 37 -5.75 -5.80 6.36
N SER A 38 -5.40 -5.97 7.63
CA SER A 38 -6.25 -6.65 8.62
C SER A 38 -7.60 -5.96 8.78
N LEU A 39 -7.61 -4.64 8.97
CA LEU A 39 -8.84 -3.84 9.12
C LEU A 39 -9.75 -3.91 7.88
N ILE A 40 -9.17 -4.01 6.67
CA ILE A 40 -9.91 -4.18 5.42
C ILE A 40 -10.46 -5.61 5.30
N THR A 41 -9.61 -6.62 5.46
CA THR A 41 -9.97 -8.03 5.22
C THR A 41 -10.94 -8.58 6.27
N LYS A 42 -10.91 -8.04 7.48
CA LYS A 42 -11.89 -8.29 8.55
C LYS A 42 -13.16 -7.44 8.41
N TYR A 43 -13.29 -6.67 7.32
CA TYR A 43 -14.43 -5.80 7.01
C TYR A 43 -14.69 -4.68 8.04
N LEU A 44 -13.76 -4.37 8.94
CA LEU A 44 -13.99 -3.37 9.97
C LEU A 44 -14.14 -1.95 9.41
N ILE A 45 -13.38 -1.61 8.36
CA ILE A 45 -13.55 -0.34 7.65
C ILE A 45 -14.91 -0.29 6.93
N PHE A 46 -15.30 -1.40 6.31
CA PHE A 46 -16.58 -1.54 5.60
C PHE A 46 -17.78 -1.41 6.54
N ASP A 47 -17.73 -2.09 7.68
CA ASP A 47 -18.80 -2.11 8.69
C ASP A 47 -18.90 -0.76 9.39
N PHE A 48 -17.76 -0.14 9.72
CA PHE A 48 -17.75 1.21 10.26
C PHE A 48 -18.39 2.21 9.29
N ALA A 49 -18.05 2.16 8.00
CA ALA A 49 -18.65 3.06 7.01
C ALA A 49 -20.17 2.87 6.89
N THR A 50 -20.65 1.64 7.02
CA THR A 50 -22.09 1.32 7.03
C THR A 50 -22.78 1.88 8.28
N LYS A 51 -22.17 1.70 9.46
CA LYS A 51 -22.63 2.33 10.72
C LYS A 51 -22.62 3.85 10.62
N PHE A 52 -21.55 4.43 10.08
CA PHE A 52 -21.41 5.87 9.92
C PHE A 52 -22.54 6.43 9.04
N ARG A 53 -22.86 5.77 7.91
CA ARG A 53 -23.96 6.16 7.04
C ARG A 53 -25.34 6.04 7.69
N SER A 54 -25.58 5.07 8.57
CA SER A 54 -26.87 4.97 9.26
C SER A 54 -27.08 6.10 10.27
N GLN A 55 -25.99 6.66 10.80
CA GLN A 55 -26.00 7.75 11.79
C GLN A 55 -25.92 9.14 11.17
N HIS A 56 -25.37 9.25 9.95
CA HIS A 56 -25.16 10.51 9.24
C HIS A 56 -25.92 10.50 7.90
N PRO A 57 -27.08 11.20 7.79
CA PRO A 57 -27.86 11.21 6.56
C PRO A 57 -27.13 11.79 5.34
N SER A 58 -26.20 12.73 5.59
CA SER A 58 -25.43 13.43 4.56
C SER A 58 -24.04 13.79 5.05
N ILE A 59 -23.10 13.95 4.12
CA ILE A 59 -21.75 14.47 4.34
C ILE A 59 -21.45 15.58 3.34
N ALA A 60 -20.32 16.27 3.51
CA ALA A 60 -19.78 17.16 2.50
C ALA A 60 -19.55 16.44 1.14
N SER A 61 -19.30 17.20 0.07
CA SER A 61 -19.02 16.61 -1.24
C SER A 61 -17.81 15.66 -1.17
N ALA A 62 -17.78 14.63 -2.02
CA ALA A 62 -16.69 13.65 -2.06
C ALA A 62 -15.29 14.32 -2.04
N LYS A 63 -15.12 15.35 -2.87
CA LYS A 63 -13.89 16.16 -2.95
C LYS A 63 -13.44 16.79 -1.63
N THR A 64 -14.39 17.26 -0.82
CA THR A 64 -14.10 18.07 0.38
C THR A 64 -14.28 17.31 1.69
N PHE A 65 -14.97 16.16 1.69
CA PHE A 65 -15.11 15.32 2.86
C PHE A 65 -13.77 14.75 3.30
N THR A 66 -13.46 14.83 4.58
CA THR A 66 -12.21 14.32 5.19
C THR A 66 -12.52 13.58 6.48
N ILE A 67 -11.66 12.63 6.85
CA ILE A 67 -11.73 11.96 8.16
C ILE A 67 -11.13 12.89 9.22
N THR A 68 -11.99 13.56 9.97
CA THR A 68 -11.59 14.37 11.13
C THR A 68 -11.07 13.47 12.24
N ASP A 69 -10.39 14.04 13.23
CA ASP A 69 -9.96 13.28 14.40
C ASP A 69 -11.14 12.71 15.19
N ASP A 70 -12.28 13.41 15.22
CA ASP A 70 -13.50 12.90 15.86
C ASP A 70 -14.02 11.63 15.17
N ILE A 71 -14.15 11.64 13.83
CA ILE A 71 -14.57 10.45 13.05
C ILE A 71 -13.57 9.31 13.26
N PHE A 72 -12.27 9.62 13.30
CA PHE A 72 -11.24 8.62 13.55
C PHE A 72 -11.34 8.04 14.97
N ASN A 73 -11.60 8.86 15.99
CA ASN A 73 -11.79 8.41 17.36
C ASN A 73 -13.06 7.55 17.53
N GLU A 74 -14.13 7.86 16.79
CA GLU A 74 -15.31 6.99 16.68
C GLU A 74 -14.96 5.64 16.06
N PHE A 75 -14.12 5.62 15.02
CA PHE A 75 -13.62 4.38 14.43
C PHE A 75 -12.77 3.58 15.43
N LEU A 76 -11.85 4.25 16.15
CA LEU A 76 -11.05 3.59 17.20
C LEU A 76 -11.97 2.93 18.23
N SER A 77 -12.97 3.67 18.72
CA SER A 77 -13.96 3.16 19.67
C SER A 77 -14.76 1.98 19.11
N PHE A 78 -15.07 1.99 17.81
CA PHE A 78 -15.78 0.91 17.13
C PHE A 78 -14.97 -0.38 17.02
N ILE A 79 -13.64 -0.31 16.89
CA ILE A 79 -12.79 -1.50 16.74
C ILE A 79 -12.24 -2.04 18.07
N LEU A 80 -12.42 -1.34 19.20
CA LEU A 80 -11.86 -1.74 20.50
C LEU A 80 -12.26 -3.16 20.94
N ASP A 81 -13.47 -3.59 20.61
CA ASP A 81 -14.04 -4.89 20.97
C ASP A 81 -14.01 -5.90 19.80
N LYS A 82 -13.30 -5.59 18.71
CA LYS A 82 -13.26 -6.40 17.49
C LYS A 82 -11.98 -7.21 17.38
N ASP A 83 -12.09 -8.38 16.75
CA ASP A 83 -10.93 -9.15 16.33
C ASP A 83 -10.37 -8.63 15.00
N TYR A 84 -9.12 -8.17 15.05
CA TYR A 84 -8.32 -7.78 13.88
C TYR A 84 -6.86 -8.17 14.07
N ASP A 85 -6.62 -9.30 14.75
CA ASP A 85 -5.28 -9.88 14.82
C ASP A 85 -4.68 -10.07 13.42
N TYR A 86 -3.43 -9.64 13.28
CA TYR A 86 -2.59 -9.93 12.13
C TYR A 86 -1.26 -10.45 12.64
N SER A 87 -0.67 -11.35 11.88
CA SER A 87 0.71 -11.77 12.08
C SER A 87 1.52 -11.29 10.89
N THR A 88 2.64 -10.64 11.16
CA THR A 88 3.59 -10.24 10.13
C THR A 88 4.38 -11.46 9.64
N LYS A 89 4.87 -11.41 8.40
CA LYS A 89 5.77 -12.45 7.87
C LYS A 89 6.97 -12.67 8.78
N SER A 90 7.49 -11.61 9.39
CA SER A 90 8.63 -11.69 10.31
C SER A 90 8.28 -12.42 11.60
N GLU A 91 7.06 -12.26 12.14
CA GLU A 91 6.57 -13.06 13.27
C GLU A 91 6.36 -14.52 12.88
N GLN A 92 5.83 -14.79 11.68
CA GLN A 92 5.67 -16.16 11.17
C GLN A 92 7.03 -16.85 11.02
N SER A 93 8.01 -16.19 10.40
CA SER A 93 9.37 -16.70 10.28
C SER A 93 10.04 -16.91 11.63
N LEU A 94 9.70 -16.09 12.64
CA LEU A 94 10.21 -16.29 14.00
C LEU A 94 9.57 -17.53 14.65
N GLU A 95 8.27 -17.79 14.46
CA GLU A 95 7.68 -19.05 14.96
C GLU A 95 8.25 -20.26 14.20
N GLU A 96 8.43 -20.17 12.88
CA GLU A 96 9.09 -21.21 12.08
C GLU A 96 10.52 -21.49 12.55
N LEU A 97 11.31 -20.46 12.86
CA LEU A 97 12.67 -20.61 13.39
C LEU A 97 12.65 -21.40 14.72
N LYS A 98 11.69 -21.14 15.58
CA LYS A 98 11.53 -21.88 16.83
C LYS A 98 11.20 -23.35 16.56
N GLU A 99 10.24 -23.63 15.68
CA GLU A 99 9.90 -25.01 15.33
C GLU A 99 11.08 -25.80 14.74
N ILE A 100 11.88 -25.15 13.88
CA ILE A 100 13.09 -25.75 13.29
C ILE A 100 14.13 -26.03 14.38
N THR A 101 14.42 -25.05 15.23
CA THR A 101 15.45 -25.17 16.26
C THR A 101 15.05 -26.13 17.39
N GLU A 102 13.76 -26.32 17.66
CA GLU A 102 13.27 -27.37 18.56
C GLU A 102 13.51 -28.77 17.96
N LYS A 103 13.24 -28.96 16.66
CA LYS A 103 13.50 -30.22 15.95
C LYS A 103 15.00 -30.54 15.87
N GLU A 104 15.82 -29.53 15.65
CA GLU A 104 17.28 -29.63 15.61
C GLU A 104 17.93 -29.69 17.00
N LYS A 105 17.15 -29.50 18.07
CA LYS A 105 17.56 -29.51 19.48
C LYS A 105 18.49 -28.35 19.90
N TYR A 106 18.52 -27.27 19.12
CA TYR A 106 19.27 -26.03 19.43
C TYR A 106 18.43 -24.96 20.14
N TYR A 107 17.10 -25.13 20.24
CA TYR A 107 16.23 -24.07 20.79
C TYR A 107 16.64 -23.59 22.19
N ASN A 108 17.07 -24.51 23.07
CA ASN A 108 17.50 -24.16 24.43
C ASN A 108 18.70 -23.20 24.45
N ASP A 109 19.59 -23.30 23.45
CA ASP A 109 20.79 -22.47 23.36
C ASP A 109 20.48 -21.04 22.91
N ILE A 110 19.38 -20.84 22.17
CA ILE A 110 18.97 -19.54 21.61
C ILE A 110 17.73 -18.95 22.29
N LYS A 111 17.16 -19.64 23.29
CA LYS A 111 15.84 -19.33 23.86
C LYS A 111 15.76 -17.90 24.39
N VAL A 112 16.83 -17.41 25.03
CA VAL A 112 16.85 -16.09 25.66
C VAL A 112 16.78 -14.99 24.59
N GLU A 113 17.60 -15.10 23.55
CA GLU A 113 17.63 -14.19 22.42
C GLU A 113 16.33 -14.26 21.62
N TYR A 114 15.80 -15.47 21.43
CA TYR A 114 14.53 -15.72 20.78
C TYR A 114 13.39 -15.00 21.48
N ASP A 115 13.22 -15.22 22.80
CA ASP A 115 12.15 -14.61 23.57
C ASP A 115 12.27 -13.08 23.60
N ALA A 116 13.51 -12.56 23.67
CA ALA A 116 13.77 -11.12 23.60
C ALA A 116 13.42 -10.52 22.23
N LEU A 117 13.76 -11.22 21.14
CA LEU A 117 13.42 -10.80 19.78
C LEU A 117 11.90 -10.86 19.55
N LYS A 118 11.26 -11.96 19.96
CA LYS A 118 9.80 -12.15 19.89
C LYS A 118 9.07 -11.03 20.61
N SER A 119 9.46 -10.73 21.85
CA SER A 119 8.87 -9.63 22.63
C SER A 119 9.01 -8.27 21.96
N LYS A 120 10.16 -7.98 21.31
CA LYS A 120 10.37 -6.73 20.57
C LYS A 120 9.61 -6.66 19.25
N MET A 121 9.36 -7.81 18.62
CA MET A 121 8.67 -7.91 17.33
C MET A 121 7.16 -8.00 17.48
N MET A 122 6.64 -8.40 18.65
CA MET A 122 5.21 -8.38 18.93
C MET A 122 4.67 -6.96 18.77
N HIS A 123 3.91 -6.77 17.70
CA HIS A 123 3.37 -5.47 17.36
C HIS A 123 2.34 -5.00 18.38
N ASN A 124 2.51 -3.77 18.87
CA ASN A 124 1.46 -3.11 19.64
C ASN A 124 0.44 -2.52 18.66
N LYS A 125 -0.69 -3.20 18.48
CA LYS A 125 -1.79 -2.77 17.59
C LYS A 125 -2.14 -1.29 17.73
N LYS A 126 -2.15 -0.77 18.96
CA LYS A 126 -2.47 0.65 19.22
C LYS A 126 -1.40 1.58 18.67
N ALA A 127 -0.13 1.20 18.83
CA ALA A 127 0.99 1.95 18.26
C ALA A 127 0.99 1.88 16.73
N ASP A 128 0.68 0.72 16.15
CA ASP A 128 0.62 0.55 14.70
C ASP A 128 -0.56 1.31 14.07
N ILE A 129 -1.73 1.33 14.72
CA ILE A 129 -2.86 2.18 14.28
C ILE A 129 -2.46 3.66 14.24
N GLU A 130 -1.72 4.15 15.25
CA GLU A 130 -1.26 5.53 15.26
C GLU A 130 -0.19 5.78 14.20
N LYS A 131 0.78 4.87 14.05
CA LYS A 131 1.84 4.94 13.05
C LYS A 131 1.30 4.99 11.62
N PHE A 132 0.26 4.21 11.35
CA PHE A 132 -0.38 4.10 10.03
C PHE A 132 -1.72 4.86 9.96
N LYS A 133 -1.92 5.85 10.84
CA LYS A 133 -3.16 6.62 10.96
C LYS A 133 -3.63 7.23 9.64
N GLU A 134 -2.73 7.87 8.89
CA GLU A 134 -3.08 8.53 7.62
C GLU A 134 -3.51 7.53 6.54
N GLU A 135 -2.89 6.35 6.52
CA GLU A 135 -3.25 5.26 5.62
C GLU A 135 -4.66 4.74 5.94
N ILE A 136 -4.95 4.48 7.23
CA ILE A 136 -6.26 4.03 7.70
C ILE A 136 -7.33 5.11 7.43
N LYS A 137 -7.01 6.39 7.67
CA LYS A 137 -7.91 7.51 7.35
C LYS A 137 -8.22 7.59 5.86
N SER A 138 -7.25 7.35 4.98
CA SER A 138 -7.49 7.33 3.53
C SER A 138 -8.49 6.24 3.15
N GLN A 139 -8.31 5.03 3.70
CA GLN A 139 -9.22 3.90 3.45
C GLN A 139 -10.62 4.14 4.02
N LEU A 140 -10.72 4.68 5.23
CA LEU A 140 -12.00 5.10 5.82
C LEU A 140 -12.70 6.15 4.96
N ARG A 141 -11.97 7.13 4.45
CA ARG A 141 -12.51 8.20 3.58
C ARG A 141 -13.14 7.61 2.34
N GLU A 142 -12.41 6.76 1.62
CA GLU A 142 -12.88 6.10 0.41
C GLU A 142 -14.10 5.23 0.67
N GLU A 143 -14.08 4.45 1.76
CA GLU A 143 -15.19 3.56 2.11
C GLU A 143 -16.44 4.34 2.51
N ILE A 144 -16.31 5.37 3.36
CA ILE A 144 -17.43 6.21 3.77
C ILE A 144 -18.02 6.94 2.57
N VAL A 145 -17.19 7.61 1.75
CA VAL A 145 -17.64 8.35 0.57
C VAL A 145 -18.38 7.44 -0.41
N SER A 146 -17.98 6.18 -0.55
CA SER A 146 -18.68 5.20 -1.39
C SER A 146 -20.14 4.98 -0.96
N ARG A 147 -20.49 5.17 0.32
CA ARG A 147 -21.86 5.03 0.82
C ARG A 147 -22.77 6.19 0.44
N TYR A 148 -22.23 7.35 0.05
CA TYR A 148 -22.99 8.54 -0.31
C TYR A 148 -22.96 8.83 -1.81
N TYR A 149 -21.81 8.59 -2.44
CA TYR A 149 -21.52 9.01 -3.81
C TYR A 149 -21.11 7.82 -4.70
N TYR A 150 -21.27 6.60 -4.18
CA TYR A 150 -21.01 5.35 -4.90
C TYR A 150 -19.56 5.27 -5.44
N GLN A 151 -19.36 4.46 -6.48
CA GLN A 151 -18.05 4.26 -7.10
C GLN A 151 -17.44 5.57 -7.61
N LYS A 152 -18.26 6.50 -8.13
CA LYS A 152 -17.79 7.78 -8.65
C LYS A 152 -17.11 8.61 -7.55
N GLY A 153 -17.73 8.74 -6.39
CA GLY A 153 -17.14 9.48 -5.28
C GLY A 153 -15.91 8.78 -4.70
N ARG A 154 -15.92 7.43 -4.63
CA ARG A 154 -14.74 6.68 -4.18
C ARG A 154 -13.54 6.96 -5.10
N LEU A 155 -13.73 6.88 -6.42
CA LEU A 155 -12.68 7.19 -7.40
C LEU A 155 -12.19 8.64 -7.31
N GLU A 156 -13.10 9.59 -7.11
CA GLU A 156 -12.73 11.01 -6.96
C GLU A 156 -11.80 11.22 -5.76
N VAL A 157 -12.01 10.49 -4.67
CA VAL A 157 -11.18 10.57 -3.47
C VAL A 157 -9.86 9.81 -3.62
N SER A 158 -9.86 8.65 -4.28
CA SER A 158 -8.63 7.84 -4.41
C SER A 158 -7.52 8.59 -5.15
N PHE A 159 -7.87 9.47 -6.10
CA PHE A 159 -6.89 10.30 -6.82
C PHE A 159 -6.12 11.29 -5.94
N TYR A 160 -6.62 11.65 -4.76
CA TYR A 160 -5.96 12.64 -3.90
C TYR A 160 -4.58 12.16 -3.41
N ASN A 161 -4.46 10.86 -3.13
CA ASN A 161 -3.22 10.26 -2.61
C ASN A 161 -2.48 9.39 -3.63
N ASP A 162 -3.02 9.28 -4.85
CA ASP A 162 -2.46 8.45 -5.92
C ASP A 162 -1.10 8.98 -6.40
N GLN A 163 -0.06 8.16 -6.26
CA GLN A 163 1.31 8.51 -6.63
C GLN A 163 1.49 8.58 -8.14
N GLU A 164 0.74 7.78 -8.90
CA GLU A 164 0.77 7.80 -10.36
C GLU A 164 0.15 9.09 -10.89
N VAL A 165 -0.98 9.51 -10.33
CA VAL A 165 -1.62 10.79 -10.67
C VAL A 165 -0.71 11.96 -10.30
N LYS A 166 -0.11 11.94 -9.10
CA LYS A 166 0.85 12.99 -8.69
C LYS A 166 2.04 13.07 -9.63
N LYS A 167 2.63 11.92 -10.00
CA LYS A 167 3.77 11.89 -10.92
C LYS A 167 3.38 12.31 -12.33
N ALA A 168 2.20 11.92 -12.81
CA ALA A 168 1.69 12.36 -14.11
C ALA A 168 1.53 13.88 -14.16
N LEU A 169 0.96 14.48 -13.12
CA LEU A 169 0.83 15.94 -13.01
C LEU A 169 2.19 16.64 -12.95
N GLU A 170 3.16 16.11 -12.21
CA GLU A 170 4.53 16.62 -12.18
C GLU A 170 5.13 16.66 -13.59
N ILE A 171 5.06 15.55 -14.33
CA ILE A 171 5.63 15.41 -15.67
C ILE A 171 4.89 16.28 -16.68
N PHE A 172 3.56 16.37 -16.63
CA PHE A 172 2.80 17.23 -17.55
C PHE A 172 3.09 18.72 -17.36
N ASN A 173 3.49 19.14 -16.16
CA ASN A 173 3.90 20.51 -15.89
C ASN A 173 5.35 20.80 -16.32
N ASP A 174 6.17 19.77 -16.54
CA ASP A 174 7.53 19.91 -17.09
C ASP A 174 7.55 19.55 -18.59
N SER A 175 7.35 20.57 -19.42
CA SER A 175 7.33 20.40 -20.89
C SER A 175 8.63 19.82 -21.44
N ALA A 176 9.77 20.11 -20.83
CA ALA A 176 11.07 19.60 -21.29
C ALA A 176 11.18 18.11 -21.00
N THR A 177 10.91 17.71 -19.76
CA THR A 177 10.92 16.29 -19.36
C THR A 177 9.89 15.48 -20.14
N TYR A 178 8.65 15.97 -20.28
CA TYR A 178 7.62 15.28 -21.04
C TYR A 178 8.00 15.08 -22.52
N LYS A 179 8.48 16.12 -23.20
CA LYS A 179 8.93 16.01 -24.60
C LYS A 179 10.11 15.07 -24.73
N GLY A 180 11.07 15.17 -23.81
CA GLY A 180 12.26 14.32 -23.81
C GLY A 180 11.96 12.84 -23.58
N ILE A 181 10.95 12.51 -22.79
CA ILE A 181 10.45 11.13 -22.66
C ILE A 181 9.84 10.66 -23.99
N LEU A 182 9.03 11.50 -24.65
CA LEU A 182 8.34 11.11 -25.89
C LEU A 182 9.27 10.92 -27.09
N ASP A 183 10.33 11.73 -27.20
CA ASP A 183 11.34 11.59 -28.26
C ASP A 183 12.51 10.66 -27.90
N GLY A 184 12.63 10.30 -26.61
CA GLY A 184 13.65 9.38 -26.10
C GLY A 184 14.98 10.04 -25.76
N SER A 185 15.06 11.38 -25.74
CA SER A 185 16.25 12.10 -25.24
C SER A 185 16.42 12.04 -23.72
N ILE A 186 15.35 11.73 -22.98
CA ILE A 186 15.37 11.49 -21.53
C ILE A 186 14.91 10.06 -21.26
N THR A 187 15.72 9.30 -20.52
CA THR A 187 15.39 7.95 -20.04
C THR A 187 15.57 7.91 -18.53
N LEU A 188 14.50 7.67 -17.77
CA LEU A 188 14.49 7.83 -16.31
C LEU A 188 14.80 6.54 -15.52
N ASN A 189 14.73 5.35 -16.13
CA ASN A 189 14.86 4.08 -15.40
C ASN A 189 15.85 3.09 -16.03
N LYS A 190 17.15 3.24 -15.80
CA LYS A 190 18.10 2.11 -16.03
C LYS A 190 18.65 1.47 -14.76
N GLU A 191 18.44 2.03 -13.57
CA GLU A 191 19.25 1.64 -12.41
C GLU A 191 18.54 0.85 -11.28
N LYS A 192 17.20 0.80 -11.20
CA LYS A 192 16.54 0.12 -10.07
C LYS A 192 16.30 -1.39 -10.22
N LYS A 193 16.50 -1.99 -11.39
CA LYS A 193 16.18 -3.41 -11.61
C LYS A 193 17.29 -4.40 -11.25
N ALA A 194 18.52 -3.93 -11.01
CA ALA A 194 19.63 -4.83 -10.70
C ALA A 194 19.57 -5.46 -9.29
N SER A 195 18.73 -4.94 -8.37
CA SER A 195 18.66 -5.42 -6.99
C SER A 195 17.47 -6.34 -6.68
N ASP A 196 16.37 -6.27 -7.45
CA ASP A 196 15.10 -6.93 -7.09
C ASP A 196 14.91 -8.35 -7.66
N ASP A 197 15.73 -8.78 -8.62
CA ASP A 197 15.68 -10.17 -9.14
C ASP A 197 16.31 -11.21 -8.17
N SER A 198 16.71 -10.80 -6.96
CA SER A 198 17.32 -11.68 -5.94
C SER A 198 16.32 -12.41 -5.05
N HIS A 199 15.01 -12.11 -5.15
CA HIS A 199 13.98 -12.79 -4.35
C HIS A 199 12.92 -13.40 -5.25
N LYS A 200 13.27 -14.55 -5.83
CA LYS A 200 12.28 -15.50 -6.34
C LYS A 200 12.48 -16.82 -5.59
N PRO A 201 11.40 -17.43 -5.05
CA PRO A 201 11.48 -18.74 -4.41
C PRO A 201 11.92 -19.84 -5.38
#